data_AF-A0AAW0YPN3-F1
#
_entry.id   AF-A0AAW0YPN3-F1
#
_cell.length_a   1.000
_cell.length_b   1.000
_cell.length_c   1.000
_cell.angle_alpha   90.00
_cell.angle_beta   90.00
_cell.angle_gamma   90.00
#
_symmetry.space_group_name_H-M   'P 1'
#
loop_
_entity.id
_entity.type
_entity.pdbx_description
1 polymer ?
#
loop_
_entity_poly.entity_id
_entity_poly.type
_entity_poly.pdbx_seq_one_letter_code
_entity_poly.pdbx_strand_id
1 'polypeptide(L)'
;MADPTPTPAPPSPSTRSSHLSNISLTLSTLSSFIPLRTLSQSSLTGSIYLLGTLQDDSAIVHLQRSVVPLEKAGEIIKEGLGRVETFLENQPYFSAHAWFNDHLSLPDLTIKVICPASETHIKKYSVQERFIVRETKEVYESVVIRYIEGFDESRLGWVYAILEGRKEADRVLYRKEGAEGFVILPDLKWDQTSMSALYLTVLVQTRSIRSLRDLAREHLPLLDSIRREVANVVKQKYGVTSDKLRLFVHYQPSYYHFHVHVVHIGCEAFAGMLVGQAHMLDDLISLLELSPADGPSLLALKTYTYPIGAEHGLYEGMKLAGAIVDDCKDSLGALANGVKRKESGEDEGGRAIRVSVVGEASVLPSTLSSSA
;
A
#
# COMPACT_ATOMS: atom_id res chain seq x y z
N MET A 1 -3.53 65.70 38.84
CA MET A 1 -4.66 64.82 38.48
C MET A 1 -4.74 64.78 36.96
N ALA A 2 -4.19 63.73 36.36
CA ALA A 2 -4.36 63.40 34.96
C ALA A 2 -4.38 61.87 34.91
N ASP A 3 -5.52 61.33 34.53
CA ASP A 3 -5.88 59.92 34.53
C ASP A 3 -5.32 59.26 33.26
N PRO A 4 -4.66 58.08 33.31
CA PRO A 4 -4.17 57.43 32.11
C PRO A 4 -5.29 56.62 31.43
N THR A 5 -5.54 56.92 30.17
CA THR A 5 -6.41 56.18 29.25
C THR A 5 -5.99 54.70 29.11
N PRO A 6 -6.94 53.75 29.08
CA PRO A 6 -6.65 52.32 28.95
C PRO A 6 -6.36 51.91 27.50
N THR A 7 -5.31 51.10 27.33
CA THR A 7 -4.89 50.45 26.08
C THR A 7 -5.90 49.36 25.67
N PRO A 8 -6.26 49.20 24.38
CA PRO A 8 -7.21 48.17 23.97
C PRO A 8 -6.56 46.77 24.00
N ALA A 9 -7.33 45.78 24.46
CA ALA A 9 -6.95 44.38 24.53
C ALA A 9 -6.78 43.75 23.13
N PRO A 10 -5.86 42.79 22.96
CA PRO A 10 -5.67 42.09 21.69
C PRO A 10 -6.89 41.22 21.36
N PRO A 11 -7.21 41.02 20.07
CA PRO A 11 -8.35 40.20 19.67
C PRO A 11 -8.12 38.74 20.07
N SER A 12 -9.13 38.15 20.70
CA SER A 12 -9.20 36.73 21.04
C SER A 12 -9.07 35.85 19.79
N PRO A 13 -8.36 34.71 19.84
CA PRO A 13 -8.22 33.82 18.70
C PRO A 13 -9.60 33.27 18.31
N SER A 14 -10.03 33.60 17.09
CA SER A 14 -11.24 33.05 16.50
C SER A 14 -11.13 31.53 16.45
N THR A 15 -11.97 30.83 17.21
CA THR A 15 -12.27 29.42 17.04
C THR A 15 -12.81 29.22 15.62
N ARG A 16 -11.95 28.80 14.68
CA ARG A 16 -12.38 28.23 13.41
C ARG A 16 -13.13 26.94 13.73
N SER A 17 -14.45 27.04 13.76
CA SER A 17 -15.35 25.89 13.69
C SER A 17 -14.94 25.06 12.46
N SER A 18 -14.48 23.84 12.67
CA SER A 18 -14.19 22.88 11.61
C SER A 18 -15.52 22.39 11.03
N HIS A 19 -16.14 23.21 10.19
CA HIS A 19 -17.14 22.75 9.25
C HIS A 19 -16.42 21.88 8.21
N LEU A 20 -16.40 20.56 8.44
CA LEU A 20 -16.23 19.61 7.35
C LEU A 20 -17.44 19.79 6.43
N SER A 21 -17.32 20.65 5.43
CA SER A 21 -18.30 20.76 4.36
C SER A 21 -18.41 19.39 3.69
N ASN A 22 -19.62 18.82 3.67
CA ASN A 22 -19.89 17.62 2.89
C ASN A 22 -19.73 17.97 1.41
N ILE A 23 -18.56 17.73 0.86
CA ILE A 23 -18.29 17.93 -0.56
C ILE A 23 -19.08 16.89 -1.35
N SER A 24 -20.00 17.34 -2.19
CA SER A 24 -20.65 16.50 -3.19
C SER A 24 -19.84 16.53 -4.49
N LEU A 25 -19.49 15.36 -5.01
CA LEU A 25 -18.73 15.24 -6.25
C LEU A 25 -19.64 15.48 -7.45
N THR A 26 -19.59 16.70 -7.99
CA THR A 26 -20.37 17.13 -9.16
C THR A 26 -19.45 17.78 -10.19
N LEU A 27 -19.94 17.97 -11.42
CA LEU A 27 -19.20 18.71 -12.46
C LEU A 27 -18.81 20.12 -11.99
N SER A 28 -19.73 20.83 -11.31
CA SER A 28 -19.47 22.16 -10.77
C SER A 28 -18.41 22.15 -9.67
N THR A 29 -18.43 21.13 -8.79
CA THR A 29 -17.40 20.99 -7.75
C THR A 29 -16.03 20.74 -8.39
N LEU A 30 -15.93 19.77 -9.30
CA LEU A 30 -14.65 19.41 -9.93
C LEU A 30 -14.08 20.52 -10.82
N SER A 31 -14.94 21.29 -11.51
CA SER A 31 -14.49 22.43 -12.31
C SER A 31 -13.94 23.60 -11.48
N SER A 32 -14.25 23.66 -10.17
CA SER A 32 -13.67 24.63 -9.25
C SER A 32 -12.29 24.21 -8.70
N PHE A 33 -11.80 23.01 -9.00
CA PHE A 33 -10.48 22.55 -8.57
C PHE A 33 -9.39 23.37 -9.26
N ILE A 34 -8.50 23.96 -8.46
CA ILE A 34 -7.34 24.71 -8.94
C ILE A 34 -6.11 23.82 -8.79
N PRO A 35 -5.57 23.24 -9.88
CA PRO A 35 -4.39 22.38 -9.81
C PRO A 35 -3.15 23.17 -9.42
N LEU A 36 -2.34 22.61 -8.53
CA LEU A 36 -1.07 23.18 -8.08
C LEU A 36 0.13 22.43 -8.69
N ARG A 37 0.18 21.10 -8.53
CA ARG A 37 1.25 20.25 -9.10
C ARG A 37 0.85 18.79 -9.22
N THR A 38 1.50 18.06 -10.11
CA THR A 38 1.42 16.60 -10.16
C THR A 38 2.18 15.98 -8.99
N LEU A 39 1.54 15.06 -8.27
CA LEU A 39 2.17 14.28 -7.21
C LEU A 39 2.84 13.03 -7.77
N SER A 40 2.15 12.28 -8.62
CA SER A 40 2.67 11.09 -9.29
C SER A 40 1.87 10.75 -10.54
N GLN A 41 2.49 9.96 -11.42
CA GLN A 41 1.91 9.44 -12.65
C GLN A 41 2.36 7.99 -12.86
N SER A 42 1.45 7.16 -13.38
CA SER A 42 1.74 5.83 -13.88
C SER A 42 1.25 5.72 -15.31
N SER A 43 2.18 5.64 -16.26
CA SER A 43 1.87 5.39 -17.68
C SER A 43 1.32 4.00 -17.90
N LEU A 44 1.69 3.02 -17.07
CA LEU A 44 1.17 1.64 -17.13
C LEU A 44 -0.34 1.58 -16.84
N THR A 45 -0.78 2.24 -15.78
CA THR A 45 -2.19 2.20 -15.34
C THR A 45 -3.02 3.38 -15.83
N GLY A 46 -2.42 4.30 -16.60
CA GLY A 46 -3.06 5.55 -17.03
C GLY A 46 -3.54 6.42 -15.85
N SER A 47 -2.83 6.39 -14.72
CA SER A 47 -3.20 7.09 -13.48
C SER A 47 -2.36 8.34 -13.23
N ILE A 48 -3.00 9.41 -12.74
CA ILE A 48 -2.36 10.68 -12.34
C ILE A 48 -2.94 11.17 -11.02
N TYR A 49 -2.08 11.52 -10.07
CA TYR A 49 -2.47 12.20 -8.83
C TYR A 49 -2.06 13.67 -8.90
N LEU A 50 -3.03 14.57 -8.72
CA LEU A 50 -2.84 16.02 -8.73
C LEU A 50 -3.09 16.57 -7.33
N LEU A 51 -2.19 17.43 -6.86
CA LEU A 51 -2.43 18.30 -5.70
C LEU A 51 -2.96 19.64 -6.19
N GLY A 52 -3.92 20.20 -5.47
CA GLY A 52 -4.46 21.52 -5.71
C GLY A 52 -5.35 21.99 -4.56
N THR A 53 -6.22 22.95 -4.86
CA THR A 53 -7.19 23.49 -3.92
C THR A 53 -8.61 23.23 -4.44
N LEU A 54 -9.49 22.77 -3.57
CA LEU A 54 -10.91 22.57 -3.85
C LEU A 54 -11.73 23.24 -2.74
N GLN A 55 -12.57 24.22 -3.08
CA GLN A 55 -13.39 24.96 -2.10
C GLN A 55 -12.55 25.48 -0.90
N ASP A 56 -11.42 26.12 -1.21
CA ASP A 56 -10.44 26.67 -0.26
C ASP A 56 -9.66 25.65 0.60
N ASP A 57 -9.96 24.36 0.48
CA ASP A 57 -9.22 23.29 1.15
C ASP A 57 -8.16 22.66 0.24
N SER A 58 -7.05 22.22 0.83
CA SER A 58 -6.07 21.38 0.12
C SER A 58 -6.74 20.08 -0.33
N ALA A 59 -6.54 19.68 -1.59
CA ALA A 59 -7.20 18.50 -2.16
C ALA A 59 -6.27 17.70 -3.08
N ILE A 60 -6.44 16.38 -3.09
CA ILE A 60 -5.82 15.48 -4.06
C ILE A 60 -6.91 14.93 -4.97
N VAL A 61 -6.73 15.12 -6.28
CA VAL A 61 -7.58 14.52 -7.31
C VAL A 61 -6.79 13.43 -8.03
N HIS A 62 -7.29 12.20 -7.97
CA HIS A 62 -6.78 11.06 -8.72
C HIS A 62 -7.64 10.85 -9.95
N LEU A 63 -7.02 10.88 -11.12
CA LEU A 63 -7.62 10.54 -12.40
C LEU A 63 -7.01 9.22 -12.88
N GLN A 64 -7.87 8.27 -13.26
CA GLN A 64 -7.44 7.00 -13.83
C GLN A 64 -8.33 6.64 -15.01
N ARG A 65 -7.73 6.12 -16.10
CA ARG A 65 -8.49 5.52 -17.20
C ARG A 65 -9.33 4.34 -16.69
N SER A 66 -10.61 4.32 -17.04
CA SER A 66 -11.47 3.18 -16.70
C SER A 66 -10.97 1.90 -17.38
N VAL A 67 -11.13 0.78 -16.69
CA VAL A 67 -10.78 -0.53 -17.25
C VAL A 67 -11.83 -0.92 -18.28
N VAL A 68 -11.38 -1.45 -19.42
CA VAL A 68 -12.28 -2.03 -20.43
C VAL A 68 -12.91 -3.31 -19.85
N PRO A 69 -14.25 -3.39 -19.70
CA PRO A 69 -14.89 -4.58 -19.15
C PRO A 69 -14.77 -5.76 -20.12
N LEU A 70 -14.32 -6.90 -19.62
CA LEU A 70 -13.98 -8.08 -20.44
C LEU A 70 -15.19 -8.57 -21.25
N GLU A 71 -16.36 -8.57 -20.62
CA GLU A 71 -17.62 -9.02 -21.21
C GLU A 71 -18.13 -8.10 -22.33
N LYS A 72 -17.69 -6.83 -22.34
CA LYS A 72 -18.05 -5.85 -23.38
C LYS A 72 -17.00 -5.70 -24.48
N ALA A 73 -15.82 -6.31 -24.33
CA ALA A 73 -14.71 -6.13 -25.26
C ALA A 73 -15.10 -6.42 -26.73
N GLY A 74 -15.91 -7.47 -26.97
CA GLY A 74 -16.39 -7.80 -28.31
C GLY A 74 -17.40 -6.78 -28.89
N GLU A 75 -18.30 -6.26 -28.06
CA GLU A 75 -19.26 -5.22 -28.43
C GLU A 75 -18.55 -3.91 -28.78
N ILE A 76 -17.55 -3.53 -27.97
CA ILE A 76 -16.74 -2.33 -28.19
C ILE A 76 -16.11 -2.36 -29.59
N ILE A 77 -15.49 -3.49 -29.97
CA ILE A 77 -14.87 -3.63 -31.29
C ILE A 77 -15.89 -3.59 -32.44
N LYS A 78 -17.05 -4.23 -32.27
CA LYS A 78 -18.04 -4.33 -33.35
C LYS A 78 -18.80 -3.03 -33.58
N GLU A 79 -19.19 -2.36 -32.51
CA GLU A 79 -20.21 -1.32 -32.53
C GLU A 79 -19.88 -0.11 -31.66
N GLY A 80 -18.86 -0.19 -30.79
CA GLY A 80 -18.55 0.86 -29.82
C GLY A 80 -17.53 1.91 -30.27
N LEU A 81 -16.78 1.68 -31.36
CA LEU A 81 -15.76 2.62 -31.84
C LEU A 81 -16.36 3.64 -32.83
N GLY A 82 -16.14 4.93 -32.58
CA GLY A 82 -16.55 6.01 -33.48
C GLY A 82 -15.42 6.52 -34.39
N ARG A 83 -14.15 6.39 -33.96
CA ARG A 83 -12.97 6.79 -34.72
C ARG A 83 -11.80 5.86 -34.41
N VAL A 84 -10.98 5.57 -35.42
CA VAL A 84 -9.73 4.82 -35.30
C VAL A 84 -8.65 5.52 -36.12
N GLU A 85 -7.47 5.68 -35.53
CA GLU A 85 -6.29 6.29 -36.16
C GLU A 85 -5.08 5.38 -36.02
N THR A 86 -4.69 4.75 -37.12
CA THR A 86 -3.54 3.85 -37.16
C THR A 86 -2.23 4.63 -37.17
N PHE A 87 -1.28 4.21 -36.34
CA PHE A 87 0.08 4.79 -36.28
C PHE A 87 1.19 3.76 -36.52
N LEU A 88 0.87 2.48 -36.58
CA LEU A 88 1.78 1.42 -36.99
C LEU A 88 1.04 0.44 -37.90
N GLU A 89 1.59 0.25 -39.10
CA GLU A 89 1.18 -0.80 -40.03
C GLU A 89 2.43 -1.57 -40.46
N ASN A 90 2.64 -2.75 -39.85
CA ASN A 90 3.75 -3.62 -40.17
C ASN A 90 3.33 -5.08 -39.99
N GLN A 91 2.71 -5.66 -41.01
CA GLN A 91 2.13 -7.01 -40.96
C GLN A 91 3.11 -8.03 -40.34
N PRO A 92 2.70 -8.82 -39.33
CA PRO A 92 1.32 -9.01 -38.84
C PRO A 92 0.83 -8.01 -37.77
N TYR A 93 1.59 -6.96 -37.47
CA TYR A 93 1.35 -6.03 -36.37
C TYR A 93 0.71 -4.72 -36.83
N PHE A 94 -0.34 -4.31 -36.12
CA PHE A 94 -1.02 -3.04 -36.31
C PHE A 94 -1.21 -2.36 -34.96
N SER A 95 -1.09 -1.05 -34.89
CA SER A 95 -1.39 -0.29 -33.69
C SER A 95 -2.10 1.02 -34.04
N ALA A 96 -3.15 1.32 -33.28
CA ALA A 96 -4.01 2.45 -33.53
C ALA A 96 -4.48 3.09 -32.21
N HIS A 97 -4.83 4.36 -32.28
CA HIS A 97 -5.66 5.02 -31.28
C HIS A 97 -7.14 4.86 -31.66
N ALA A 98 -8.01 4.66 -30.69
CA ALA A 98 -9.44 4.52 -30.92
C ALA A 98 -10.24 5.33 -29.92
N TRP A 99 -11.40 5.83 -30.35
CA TRP A 99 -12.33 6.61 -29.55
C TRP A 99 -13.71 5.95 -29.59
N PHE A 100 -14.38 5.92 -28.44
CA PHE A 100 -15.74 5.42 -28.34
C PHE A 100 -16.72 6.37 -29.03
N ASN A 101 -17.84 5.81 -29.50
CA ASN A 101 -18.97 6.60 -29.97
C ASN A 101 -19.94 6.97 -28.83
N ASP A 102 -20.89 7.85 -29.13
CA ASP A 102 -21.85 8.37 -28.15
C ASP A 102 -22.84 7.32 -27.62
N HIS A 103 -22.96 6.15 -28.27
CA HIS A 103 -23.87 5.08 -27.86
C HIS A 103 -23.28 4.17 -26.78
N LEU A 104 -21.95 4.10 -26.67
CA LEU A 104 -21.28 3.26 -25.69
C LEU A 104 -21.29 3.95 -24.31
N SER A 105 -22.26 3.56 -23.47
CA SER A 105 -22.36 4.05 -22.09
C SER A 105 -21.33 3.38 -21.17
N LEU A 106 -20.05 3.72 -21.35
CA LEU A 106 -18.95 3.35 -20.44
C LEU A 106 -18.25 4.60 -19.90
N PRO A 107 -17.84 4.62 -18.62
CA PRO A 107 -17.11 5.75 -18.07
C PRO A 107 -15.70 5.83 -18.68
N ASP A 108 -15.23 7.02 -19.06
CA ASP A 108 -13.86 7.21 -19.55
C ASP A 108 -12.82 7.21 -18.43
N LEU A 109 -13.20 7.72 -17.26
CA LEU A 109 -12.33 7.94 -16.11
C LEU A 109 -12.98 7.51 -14.80
N THR A 110 -12.16 6.94 -13.93
CA THR A 110 -12.44 6.81 -12.49
C THR A 110 -11.77 7.96 -11.76
N ILE A 111 -12.54 8.72 -10.98
CA ILE A 111 -12.08 9.90 -10.25
C ILE A 111 -12.19 9.66 -8.74
N LYS A 112 -11.12 9.94 -8.00
CA LYS A 112 -11.13 9.94 -6.52
C LYS A 112 -10.64 11.26 -5.99
N VAL A 113 -11.32 11.76 -4.95
CA VAL A 113 -10.98 13.03 -4.32
C VAL A 113 -10.69 12.80 -2.85
N ILE A 114 -9.55 13.31 -2.37
CA ILE A 114 -9.20 13.40 -0.97
C ILE A 114 -9.26 14.88 -0.60
N CYS A 115 -10.26 15.28 0.19
CA CYS A 115 -10.45 16.67 0.60
C CYS A 115 -11.13 16.72 1.97
N PRO A 116 -10.57 17.45 2.96
CA PRO A 116 -9.25 18.08 2.92
C PRO A 116 -8.11 17.03 2.92
N ALA A 117 -7.07 17.29 2.14
CA ALA A 117 -5.85 16.49 2.08
C ALA A 117 -4.83 16.97 3.12
N SER A 118 -4.45 16.08 4.04
CA SER A 118 -3.36 16.33 5.00
C SER A 118 -2.00 16.17 4.34
N GLU A 119 -0.94 16.65 5.00
CA GLU A 119 0.42 16.45 4.51
C GLU A 119 0.83 14.98 4.42
N THR A 120 0.26 14.12 5.28
CA THR A 120 0.46 12.67 5.17
C THR A 120 -0.13 12.11 3.88
N HIS A 121 -1.30 12.61 3.44
CA HIS A 121 -1.85 12.22 2.14
C HIS A 121 -0.95 12.70 1.00
N ILE A 122 -0.51 13.96 1.03
CA ILE A 122 0.33 14.55 -0.02
C ILE A 122 1.65 13.77 -0.17
N LYS A 123 2.34 13.50 0.95
CA LYS A 123 3.57 12.69 0.97
C LYS A 123 3.33 11.27 0.45
N LYS A 124 2.23 10.62 0.82
CA LYS A 124 1.89 9.27 0.37
C LYS A 124 1.73 9.15 -1.15
N TYR A 125 1.11 10.14 -1.79
CA TYR A 125 0.84 10.13 -3.23
C TYR A 125 1.91 10.83 -4.07
N SER A 126 2.89 11.49 -3.43
CA SER A 126 4.06 12.07 -4.10
C SER A 126 5.06 11.00 -4.51
N VAL A 127 5.66 11.16 -5.69
CA VAL A 127 6.89 10.43 -6.05
C VAL A 127 7.95 10.74 -5.01
N GLN A 128 8.62 9.69 -4.56
CA GLN A 128 9.69 9.76 -3.57
C GLN A 128 10.62 8.57 -3.76
N GLU A 129 11.86 8.73 -3.33
CA GLU A 129 12.82 7.63 -3.25
C GLU A 129 12.30 6.55 -2.28
N ARG A 130 12.60 5.28 -2.58
CA ARG A 130 12.19 4.14 -1.77
C ARG A 130 13.40 3.32 -1.38
N PHE A 131 13.35 2.81 -0.16
CA PHE A 131 14.40 2.02 0.46
C PHE A 131 13.83 0.70 0.95
N ILE A 132 14.65 -0.34 0.97
CA ILE A 132 14.31 -1.59 1.64
C ILE A 132 14.75 -1.49 3.10
N VAL A 133 13.87 -1.85 4.02
CA VAL A 133 14.20 -2.01 5.45
C VAL A 133 14.17 -3.47 5.84
N ARG A 134 15.01 -3.85 6.83
CA ARG A 134 14.94 -5.10 7.60
C ARG A 134 14.60 -4.75 9.05
N GLU A 135 13.32 -4.77 9.36
CA GLU A 135 12.80 -4.44 10.69
C GLU A 135 12.81 -5.68 11.60
N THR A 136 13.75 -5.74 12.54
CA THR A 136 13.75 -6.77 13.60
C THR A 136 12.68 -6.49 14.64
N LYS A 137 12.50 -7.42 15.59
CA LYS A 137 11.61 -7.20 16.74
C LYS A 137 12.03 -5.97 17.56
N GLU A 138 13.34 -5.79 17.78
CA GLU A 138 13.90 -4.69 18.56
C GLU A 138 13.67 -3.34 17.87
N VAL A 139 13.80 -3.30 16.54
CA VAL A 139 13.47 -2.11 15.74
C VAL A 139 11.97 -1.82 15.81
N TYR A 140 11.12 -2.84 15.73
CA TYR A 140 9.67 -2.68 15.90
C TYR A 140 9.33 -2.05 17.26
N GLU A 141 9.88 -2.60 18.34
CA GLU A 141 9.62 -2.13 19.72
C GLU A 141 10.12 -0.70 19.95
N SER A 142 11.29 -0.35 19.41
CA SER A 142 11.92 0.96 19.65
C SER A 142 11.46 2.06 18.70
N VAL A 143 11.05 1.73 17.47
CA VAL A 143 10.71 2.71 16.42
C VAL A 143 9.22 2.62 16.06
N VAL A 144 8.74 1.45 15.68
CA VAL A 144 7.41 1.30 15.06
C VAL A 144 6.29 1.46 16.07
N ILE A 145 6.43 0.84 17.25
CA ILE A 145 5.43 0.99 18.32
C ILE A 145 5.23 2.47 18.66
N ARG A 146 6.32 3.23 18.85
CA ARG A 146 6.25 4.67 19.15
C ARG A 146 5.58 5.47 18.03
N TYR A 147 5.83 5.10 16.78
CA TYR A 147 5.15 5.72 15.65
C TYR A 147 3.65 5.45 15.65
N ILE A 148 3.24 4.22 15.98
CA ILE A 148 1.82 3.84 16.08
C ILE A 148 1.13 4.56 17.24
N GLU A 149 1.78 4.60 18.41
CA GLU A 149 1.28 5.26 19.62
C GLU A 149 1.15 6.78 19.47
N GLY A 150 1.91 7.38 18.55
CA GLY A 150 1.84 8.81 18.24
C GLY A 150 0.62 9.21 17.39
N PHE A 151 -0.24 8.30 16.98
CA PHE A 151 -1.41 8.63 16.17
C PHE A 151 -2.59 9.15 17.00
N ASP A 152 -3.26 10.15 16.44
CA ASP A 152 -4.59 10.55 16.89
C ASP A 152 -5.64 9.52 16.42
N GLU A 153 -6.56 9.15 17.32
CA GLU A 153 -7.61 8.15 17.05
C GLU A 153 -8.53 8.57 15.88
N SER A 154 -8.67 9.87 15.61
CA SER A 154 -9.44 10.40 14.47
C SER A 154 -8.96 9.86 13.11
N ARG A 155 -7.69 9.44 13.00
CA ARG A 155 -7.14 8.81 11.79
C ARG A 155 -7.86 7.50 11.43
N LEU A 156 -8.42 6.80 12.43
CA LEU A 156 -9.21 5.58 12.26
C LEU A 156 -10.72 5.84 12.35
N GLY A 157 -11.15 7.10 12.48
CA GLY A 157 -12.56 7.45 12.63
C GLY A 157 -13.45 6.96 11.49
N TRP A 158 -12.92 6.87 10.26
CA TRP A 158 -13.64 6.30 9.12
C TRP A 158 -13.85 4.78 9.25
N VAL A 159 -12.86 4.05 9.79
CA VAL A 159 -12.95 2.61 10.04
C VAL A 159 -14.04 2.34 11.08
N TYR A 160 -14.00 3.07 12.20
CA TYR A 160 -14.96 2.91 13.28
C TYR A 160 -16.38 3.28 12.85
N ALA A 161 -16.53 4.33 12.04
CA ALA A 161 -17.84 4.69 11.47
C ALA A 161 -18.42 3.56 10.59
N ILE A 162 -17.60 2.81 9.84
CA ILE A 162 -18.06 1.65 9.07
C ILE A 162 -18.43 0.49 10.01
N LEU A 163 -17.56 0.17 10.97
CA LEU A 163 -17.79 -0.92 11.93
C LEU A 163 -19.07 -0.69 12.74
N GLU A 164 -19.35 0.55 13.15
CA GLU A 164 -20.56 0.96 13.88
C GLU A 164 -21.80 1.16 12.98
N GLY A 165 -21.66 1.00 11.65
CA GLY A 165 -22.78 1.17 10.72
C GLY A 165 -23.21 2.61 10.47
N ARG A 166 -22.38 3.60 10.86
CA ARG A 166 -22.63 5.03 10.63
C ARG A 166 -22.22 5.49 9.22
N LYS A 167 -21.32 4.77 8.55
CA LYS A 167 -20.89 5.03 7.16
C LYS A 167 -20.86 3.74 6.35
N GLU A 168 -21.18 3.85 5.06
CA GLU A 168 -21.14 2.75 4.07
C GLU A 168 -21.96 1.50 4.45
N ALA A 169 -22.95 1.64 5.34
CA ALA A 169 -23.74 0.52 5.84
C ALA A 169 -24.50 -0.21 4.73
N ASP A 170 -24.91 0.52 3.69
CA ASP A 170 -25.57 0.03 2.48
C ASP A 170 -24.64 -0.79 1.56
N ARG A 171 -23.31 -0.58 1.68
CA ARG A 171 -22.29 -1.29 0.89
C ARG A 171 -21.78 -2.55 1.58
N VAL A 172 -22.17 -2.80 2.83
CA VAL A 172 -21.75 -3.98 3.59
C VAL A 172 -22.34 -5.24 2.98
N LEU A 173 -21.48 -6.19 2.64
CA LEU A 173 -21.88 -7.50 2.09
C LEU A 173 -22.07 -8.55 3.18
N TYR A 174 -21.35 -8.42 4.29
CA TYR A 174 -21.40 -9.34 5.41
C TYR A 174 -20.95 -8.66 6.70
N ARG A 175 -21.57 -9.07 7.81
CA ARG A 175 -21.27 -8.59 9.16
C ARG A 175 -21.39 -9.74 10.14
N LYS A 176 -20.33 -9.96 10.92
CA LYS A 176 -20.30 -10.84 12.09
C LYS A 176 -19.99 -9.99 13.31
N GLU A 177 -20.77 -10.16 14.37
CA GLU A 177 -20.63 -9.43 15.63
C GLU A 177 -19.75 -10.19 16.64
N GLY A 178 -19.22 -9.48 17.63
CA GLY A 178 -18.47 -10.04 18.76
C GLY A 178 -16.96 -9.95 18.63
N ALA A 179 -16.22 -10.61 19.54
CA ALA A 179 -14.76 -10.52 19.61
C ALA A 179 -14.06 -11.02 18.33
N GLU A 180 -14.64 -12.05 17.69
CA GLU A 180 -14.21 -12.57 16.38
C GLU A 180 -15.06 -12.01 15.22
N GLY A 181 -15.66 -10.84 15.43
CA GLY A 181 -16.49 -10.14 14.47
C GLY A 181 -15.68 -9.42 13.41
N PHE A 182 -16.29 -9.23 12.24
CA PHE A 182 -15.72 -8.45 11.13
C PHE A 182 -16.80 -8.05 10.12
N VAL A 183 -16.46 -7.10 9.26
CA VAL A 183 -17.30 -6.60 8.17
C VAL A 183 -16.59 -6.85 6.84
N ILE A 184 -17.32 -7.28 5.81
CA ILE A 184 -16.84 -7.39 4.43
C ILE A 184 -17.57 -6.34 3.58
N LEU A 185 -16.82 -5.55 2.81
CA LEU A 185 -17.37 -4.53 1.90
C LEU A 185 -16.44 -4.26 0.71
N PRO A 186 -16.96 -3.72 -0.42
CA PRO A 186 -16.13 -3.29 -1.54
C PRO A 186 -15.09 -2.24 -1.13
N ASP A 187 -13.81 -2.45 -1.47
CA ASP A 187 -12.73 -1.50 -1.18
C ASP A 187 -12.86 -0.25 -2.05
N LEU A 188 -12.45 0.91 -1.52
CA LEU A 188 -12.43 2.19 -2.25
C LEU A 188 -11.58 2.14 -3.54
N LYS A 189 -10.77 1.10 -3.73
CA LYS A 189 -10.00 0.86 -4.94
C LYS A 189 -10.82 0.33 -6.11
N TRP A 190 -11.95 -0.33 -5.87
CA TRP A 190 -12.75 -0.97 -6.91
C TRP A 190 -13.99 -0.14 -7.28
N ASP A 191 -14.15 0.07 -8.58
CA ASP A 191 -15.28 0.80 -9.18
C ASP A 191 -16.51 -0.09 -9.45
N GLN A 192 -16.40 -1.40 -9.20
CA GLN A 192 -17.45 -2.40 -9.41
C GLN A 192 -17.87 -2.59 -10.88
N THR A 193 -17.05 -2.14 -11.83
CA THR A 193 -17.37 -2.27 -13.27
C THR A 193 -16.88 -3.59 -13.86
N SER A 194 -15.77 -4.14 -13.35
CA SER A 194 -15.18 -5.38 -13.82
C SER A 194 -14.90 -6.36 -12.69
N MET A 195 -15.23 -7.63 -12.89
CA MET A 195 -14.92 -8.71 -11.95
C MET A 195 -13.43 -9.07 -11.93
N SER A 196 -12.70 -8.85 -13.03
CA SER A 196 -11.24 -9.05 -13.02
C SER A 196 -10.56 -8.06 -12.08
N ALA A 197 -11.17 -6.91 -11.82
CA ALA A 197 -10.72 -5.88 -10.88
C ALA A 197 -11.37 -5.99 -9.49
N LEU A 198 -12.10 -7.08 -9.17
CA LEU A 198 -12.78 -7.24 -7.89
C LEU A 198 -11.81 -7.02 -6.72
N TYR A 199 -12.22 -6.12 -5.82
CA TYR A 199 -11.49 -5.79 -4.61
C TYR A 199 -12.46 -5.54 -3.46
N LEU A 200 -12.40 -6.39 -2.44
CA LEU A 200 -13.07 -6.19 -1.16
C LEU A 200 -12.05 -5.96 -0.05
N THR A 201 -12.51 -5.35 1.04
CA THR A 201 -11.77 -5.26 2.28
C THR A 201 -12.56 -5.93 3.40
N VAL A 202 -11.83 -6.56 4.32
CA VAL A 202 -12.37 -7.10 5.56
C VAL A 202 -11.85 -6.26 6.71
N LEU A 203 -12.74 -5.70 7.53
CA LEU A 203 -12.39 -4.91 8.71
C LEU A 203 -12.80 -5.69 9.96
N VAL A 204 -11.86 -6.02 10.84
CA VAL A 204 -12.19 -6.73 12.09
C VAL A 204 -12.84 -5.79 13.10
N GLN A 205 -13.72 -6.29 13.96
CA GLN A 205 -14.37 -5.48 14.98
C GLN A 205 -13.44 -5.14 16.15
N THR A 206 -12.57 -6.09 16.53
CA THR A 206 -11.62 -5.85 17.61
C THR A 206 -10.66 -4.71 17.25
N ARG A 207 -10.38 -3.85 18.24
CA ARG A 207 -9.36 -2.79 18.13
C ARG A 207 -7.98 -3.25 18.61
N SER A 208 -7.88 -4.46 19.17
CA SER A 208 -6.64 -4.98 19.76
C SER A 208 -5.56 -5.30 18.71
N ILE A 209 -5.95 -5.54 17.46
CA ILE A 209 -5.04 -5.94 16.38
C ILE A 209 -4.80 -4.74 15.47
N ARG A 210 -3.60 -4.15 15.55
CA ARG A 210 -3.21 -2.96 14.77
C ARG A 210 -2.53 -3.34 13.46
N SER A 211 -1.78 -4.44 13.48
CA SER A 211 -1.07 -5.00 12.32
C SER A 211 -0.84 -6.51 12.48
N LEU A 212 -0.14 -7.14 11.52
CA LEU A 212 0.23 -8.55 11.64
C LEU A 212 1.14 -8.88 12.85
N ARG A 213 1.79 -7.88 13.48
CA ARG A 213 2.63 -8.06 14.68
C ARG A 213 1.82 -8.41 15.92
N ASP A 214 0.56 -7.98 15.98
CA ASP A 214 -0.33 -8.24 17.12
C ASP A 214 -1.06 -9.60 16.96
N LEU A 215 -0.92 -10.28 15.82
CA LEU A 215 -1.53 -11.58 15.61
C LEU A 215 -0.86 -12.66 16.45
N ALA A 216 -1.69 -13.51 17.06
CA ALA A 216 -1.32 -14.60 17.95
C ALA A 216 -2.24 -15.81 17.73
N ARG A 217 -1.92 -16.97 18.31
CA ARG A 217 -2.67 -18.22 18.11
C ARG A 217 -4.16 -18.09 18.45
N GLU A 218 -4.50 -17.29 19.46
CA GLU A 218 -5.89 -17.00 19.85
C GLU A 218 -6.72 -16.37 18.73
N HIS A 219 -6.08 -15.77 17.72
CA HIS A 219 -6.74 -15.15 16.58
C HIS A 219 -7.02 -16.12 15.43
N LEU A 220 -6.56 -17.38 15.49
CA LEU A 220 -6.80 -18.38 14.44
C LEU A 220 -8.29 -18.54 14.09
N PRO A 221 -9.24 -18.66 15.05
CA PRO A 221 -10.67 -18.76 14.74
C PRO A 221 -11.22 -17.56 13.95
N LEU A 222 -10.75 -16.34 14.26
CA LEU A 222 -11.09 -15.13 13.52
C LEU A 222 -10.60 -15.21 12.07
N LEU A 223 -9.32 -15.58 11.85
CA LEU A 223 -8.73 -15.66 10.51
C LEU A 223 -9.38 -16.76 9.66
N ASP A 224 -9.66 -17.92 10.24
CA ASP A 224 -10.39 -19.01 9.59
C ASP A 224 -11.82 -18.61 9.24
N SER A 225 -12.50 -17.90 10.16
CA SER A 225 -13.82 -17.35 9.90
C SER A 225 -13.78 -16.35 8.74
N ILE A 226 -12.77 -15.46 8.67
CA ILE A 226 -12.61 -14.54 7.55
C ILE A 226 -12.46 -15.30 6.24
N ARG A 227 -11.54 -16.27 6.18
CA ARG A 227 -11.29 -17.09 4.99
C ARG A 227 -12.56 -17.78 4.48
N ARG A 228 -13.33 -18.40 5.37
CA ARG A 228 -14.57 -19.10 5.03
C ARG A 228 -15.68 -18.14 4.58
N GLU A 229 -15.93 -17.09 5.35
CA GLU A 229 -17.06 -16.20 5.04
C GLU A 229 -16.79 -15.33 3.80
N VAL A 230 -15.54 -14.94 3.55
CA VAL A 230 -15.17 -14.29 2.28
C VAL A 230 -15.50 -15.19 1.09
N ALA A 231 -15.13 -16.48 1.14
CA ALA A 231 -15.45 -17.43 0.08
C ALA A 231 -16.97 -17.56 -0.15
N ASN A 232 -17.75 -17.65 0.94
CA ASN A 232 -19.21 -17.74 0.88
C ASN A 232 -19.82 -16.49 0.23
N VAL A 233 -19.46 -15.31 0.74
CA VAL A 233 -20.01 -14.02 0.33
C VAL A 233 -19.69 -13.73 -1.13
N VAL A 234 -18.43 -13.94 -1.53
CA VAL A 234 -18.01 -13.67 -2.91
C VAL A 234 -18.67 -14.62 -3.90
N LYS A 235 -18.80 -15.90 -3.55
CA LYS A 235 -19.51 -16.88 -4.39
C LYS A 235 -20.99 -16.54 -4.53
N GLN A 236 -21.66 -16.19 -3.42
CA GLN A 236 -23.09 -15.86 -3.44
C GLN A 236 -23.37 -14.55 -4.18
N LYS A 237 -22.55 -13.52 -3.97
CA LYS A 237 -22.80 -12.17 -4.51
C LYS A 237 -22.32 -12.02 -5.95
N TYR A 238 -21.20 -12.63 -6.31
CA TYR A 238 -20.50 -12.38 -7.56
C TYR A 238 -20.25 -13.64 -8.39
N GLY A 239 -20.61 -14.83 -7.90
CA GLY A 239 -20.36 -16.10 -8.61
C GLY A 239 -18.87 -16.49 -8.69
N VAL A 240 -17.99 -15.76 -8.01
CA VAL A 240 -16.54 -16.01 -8.02
C VAL A 240 -16.19 -17.04 -6.94
N THR A 241 -15.47 -18.08 -7.33
CA THR A 241 -15.03 -19.16 -6.43
C THR A 241 -13.75 -18.81 -5.69
N SER A 242 -13.51 -19.45 -4.55
CA SER A 242 -12.38 -19.13 -3.67
C SER A 242 -11.00 -19.39 -4.30
N ASP A 243 -10.90 -20.31 -5.26
CA ASP A 243 -9.67 -20.59 -6.03
C ASP A 243 -9.29 -19.43 -6.98
N LYS A 244 -10.15 -18.42 -7.11
CA LYS A 244 -9.90 -17.20 -7.87
C LYS A 244 -9.63 -15.98 -6.98
N LEU A 245 -9.42 -16.17 -5.68
CA LEU A 245 -9.19 -15.09 -4.74
C LEU A 245 -7.77 -15.12 -4.17
N ARG A 246 -7.16 -13.94 -4.03
CA ARG A 246 -5.98 -13.74 -3.19
C ARG A 246 -6.43 -12.97 -1.96
N LEU A 247 -6.18 -13.54 -0.78
CA LEU A 247 -6.42 -12.90 0.51
C LEU A 247 -5.07 -12.55 1.12
N PHE A 248 -4.83 -11.28 1.42
CA PHE A 248 -3.55 -10.83 1.96
C PHE A 248 -3.69 -9.62 2.89
N VAL A 249 -2.67 -9.42 3.72
CA VAL A 249 -2.55 -8.31 4.67
C VAL A 249 -1.31 -7.49 4.30
N HIS A 250 -1.40 -6.16 4.44
CA HIS A 250 -0.25 -5.28 4.22
C HIS A 250 0.66 -5.19 5.46
N TYR A 251 1.97 -5.12 5.22
CA TYR A 251 2.93 -4.64 6.22
C TYR A 251 4.00 -3.74 5.57
N GLN A 252 4.15 -2.47 5.96
CA GLN A 252 3.31 -1.72 6.91
C GLN A 252 1.93 -1.38 6.32
N PRO A 253 0.85 -1.38 7.11
CA PRO A 253 -0.45 -0.91 6.65
C PRO A 253 -0.52 0.62 6.61
N SER A 254 -1.39 1.19 5.77
CA SER A 254 -1.67 2.64 5.79
C SER A 254 -2.47 3.08 7.03
N TYR A 255 -3.29 2.19 7.56
CA TYR A 255 -4.14 2.39 8.73
C TYR A 255 -3.92 1.22 9.69
N TYR A 256 -3.51 1.51 10.92
CA TYR A 256 -3.16 0.52 11.94
C TYR A 256 -4.40 0.00 12.66
N HIS A 257 -5.28 -0.60 11.88
CA HIS A 257 -6.43 -1.39 12.30
C HIS A 257 -6.46 -2.61 11.39
N PHE A 258 -6.42 -3.82 11.93
CA PHE A 258 -6.22 -5.02 11.13
C PHE A 258 -7.29 -5.17 10.04
N HIS A 259 -6.84 -5.39 8.82
CA HIS A 259 -7.72 -5.56 7.68
C HIS A 259 -7.12 -6.53 6.66
N VAL A 260 -7.98 -7.28 6.00
CA VAL A 260 -7.61 -8.23 4.94
C VAL A 260 -8.08 -7.67 3.61
N HIS A 261 -7.21 -7.71 2.61
CA HIS A 261 -7.54 -7.42 1.23
C HIS A 261 -7.98 -8.71 0.54
N VAL A 262 -9.09 -8.65 -0.18
CA VAL A 262 -9.62 -9.75 -0.98
C VAL A 262 -9.65 -9.29 -2.43
N VAL A 263 -8.84 -9.90 -3.29
CA VAL A 263 -8.77 -9.51 -4.71
C VAL A 263 -8.96 -10.71 -5.62
N HIS A 264 -9.55 -10.49 -6.78
CA HIS A 264 -9.57 -11.53 -7.82
C HIS A 264 -8.15 -11.81 -8.32
N ILE A 265 -7.84 -13.07 -8.66
CA ILE A 265 -6.52 -13.48 -9.16
C ILE A 265 -6.18 -12.86 -10.52
N GLY A 266 -7.18 -12.41 -11.27
CA GLY A 266 -7.00 -11.62 -12.50
C GLY A 266 -6.75 -10.13 -12.27
N CYS A 267 -6.81 -9.64 -11.02
CA CYS A 267 -6.55 -8.23 -10.73
C CYS A 267 -5.09 -7.91 -11.01
N GLU A 268 -4.88 -6.80 -11.73
CA GLU A 268 -3.54 -6.31 -12.03
C GLU A 268 -2.79 -6.01 -10.73
N ALA A 269 -1.54 -6.48 -10.67
CA ALA A 269 -0.72 -6.30 -9.48
C ALA A 269 -0.30 -4.83 -9.37
N PHE A 270 -0.59 -4.22 -8.22
CA PHE A 270 -0.10 -2.90 -7.85
C PHE A 270 0.86 -3.02 -6.65
N ALA A 271 1.52 -1.92 -6.29
CA ALA A 271 2.56 -1.91 -5.25
C ALA A 271 2.15 -2.57 -3.92
N GLY A 272 0.87 -2.51 -3.54
CA GLY A 272 0.34 -3.17 -2.34
C GLY A 272 0.34 -4.69 -2.40
N MET A 273 0.30 -5.28 -3.60
CA MET A 273 0.28 -6.73 -3.83
C MET A 273 1.67 -7.33 -4.02
N LEU A 274 2.71 -6.52 -4.04
CA LEU A 274 4.08 -6.99 -4.28
C LEU A 274 4.66 -7.66 -3.04
N VAL A 275 5.62 -8.56 -3.29
CA VAL A 275 6.43 -9.17 -2.22
C VAL A 275 7.12 -8.10 -1.39
N GLY A 276 7.16 -8.31 -0.07
CA GLY A 276 7.63 -7.33 0.89
C GLY A 276 6.58 -6.29 1.29
N GLN A 277 5.39 -6.29 0.68
CA GLN A 277 4.26 -5.46 1.13
C GLN A 277 3.03 -6.31 1.47
N ALA A 278 2.67 -7.27 0.61
CA ALA A 278 1.59 -8.21 0.85
C ALA A 278 2.08 -9.49 1.54
N HIS A 279 1.30 -9.96 2.52
CA HIS A 279 1.46 -11.24 3.18
C HIS A 279 0.17 -12.05 3.04
N MET A 280 0.23 -13.24 2.43
CA MET A 280 -0.96 -14.07 2.21
C MET A 280 -1.59 -14.47 3.55
N LEU A 281 -2.92 -14.42 3.63
CA LEU A 281 -3.65 -14.79 4.85
C LEU A 281 -3.34 -16.23 5.27
N ASP A 282 -3.26 -17.16 4.32
CA ASP A 282 -2.93 -18.55 4.59
C ASP A 282 -1.51 -18.72 5.15
N ASP A 283 -0.53 -17.97 4.66
CA ASP A 283 0.83 -17.98 5.22
C ASP A 283 0.85 -17.48 6.66
N LEU A 284 0.06 -16.43 6.97
CA LEU A 284 -0.07 -15.91 8.33
C LEU A 284 -0.71 -16.95 9.25
N ILE A 285 -1.77 -17.62 8.81
CA ILE A 285 -2.43 -18.71 9.55
C ILE A 285 -1.43 -19.82 9.83
N SER A 286 -0.70 -20.31 8.82
CA SER A 286 0.30 -21.36 9.01
C SER A 286 1.43 -20.94 9.96
N LEU A 287 1.90 -19.68 9.90
CA LEU A 287 2.91 -19.18 10.85
C LEU A 287 2.36 -19.10 12.28
N LEU A 288 1.08 -18.81 12.48
CA LEU A 288 0.44 -18.84 13.79
C LEU A 288 0.26 -20.27 14.30
N GLU A 289 -0.13 -21.22 13.45
CA GLU A 289 -0.23 -22.65 13.80
C GLU A 289 1.13 -23.23 14.23
N LEU A 290 2.22 -22.76 13.62
CA LEU A 290 3.60 -23.10 13.98
C LEU A 290 4.15 -22.31 15.18
N SER A 291 3.44 -21.28 15.64
CA SER A 291 3.88 -20.48 16.77
C SER A 291 3.79 -21.27 18.09
N PRO A 292 4.64 -20.97 19.09
CA PRO A 292 4.52 -21.56 20.41
C PRO A 292 3.12 -21.37 21.01
N ALA A 293 2.65 -22.36 21.79
CA ALA A 293 1.38 -22.25 22.51
C ALA A 293 1.42 -21.13 23.56
N ASP A 294 2.57 -20.98 24.22
CA ASP A 294 2.85 -19.96 25.23
C ASP A 294 3.90 -18.98 24.70
N GLY A 295 3.65 -17.68 24.88
CA GLY A 295 4.57 -16.61 24.51
C GLY A 295 4.26 -15.92 23.16
N PRO A 296 5.20 -15.09 22.66
CA PRO A 296 4.98 -14.32 21.45
C PRO A 296 4.89 -15.21 20.20
N SER A 297 4.02 -14.85 19.27
CA SER A 297 3.90 -15.56 17.99
C SER A 297 5.15 -15.40 17.13
N LEU A 298 5.35 -16.30 16.16
CA LEU A 298 6.39 -16.14 15.15
C LEU A 298 6.22 -14.82 14.39
N LEU A 299 4.99 -14.36 14.15
CA LEU A 299 4.73 -13.06 13.52
C LEU A 299 5.22 -11.89 14.40
N ALA A 300 5.04 -11.97 15.71
CA ALA A 300 5.58 -10.97 16.63
C ALA A 300 7.12 -10.94 16.63
N LEU A 301 7.78 -12.11 16.52
CA LEU A 301 9.23 -12.26 16.58
C LEU A 301 9.94 -12.02 15.23
N LYS A 302 9.25 -12.24 14.12
CA LYS A 302 9.84 -12.27 12.78
C LYS A 302 10.49 -10.93 12.39
N THR A 303 11.61 -10.99 11.67
CA THR A 303 12.15 -9.83 10.94
C THR A 303 11.36 -9.61 9.65
N TYR A 304 10.82 -8.41 9.47
CA TYR A 304 10.08 -8.03 8.26
C TYR A 304 10.95 -7.22 7.32
N THR A 305 10.97 -7.63 6.06
CA THR A 305 11.66 -6.91 4.99
C THR A 305 10.63 -6.27 4.08
N TYR A 306 10.62 -4.94 3.98
CA TYR A 306 9.61 -4.22 3.22
C TYR A 306 10.12 -2.90 2.64
N PRO A 307 9.48 -2.37 1.58
CA PRO A 307 9.84 -1.06 1.04
C PRO A 307 9.22 0.07 1.86
N ILE A 308 10.01 1.11 2.13
CA ILE A 308 9.55 2.37 2.74
C ILE A 308 9.93 3.54 1.84
N GLY A 309 9.09 4.57 1.78
CA GLY A 309 9.42 5.81 1.09
C GLY A 309 10.14 6.80 2.00
N ALA A 310 11.00 7.65 1.43
CA ALA A 310 11.75 8.67 2.18
C ALA A 310 10.87 9.65 2.97
N GLU A 311 9.63 9.88 2.51
CA GLU A 311 8.66 10.78 3.15
C GLU A 311 7.76 10.06 4.16
N HIS A 312 7.92 8.75 4.34
CA HIS A 312 7.14 7.99 5.30
C HIS A 312 7.56 8.32 6.73
N GLY A 313 6.61 8.44 7.67
CA GLY A 313 6.90 8.84 9.06
C GLY A 313 7.83 7.89 9.83
N LEU A 314 8.00 6.65 9.37
CA LEU A 314 8.97 5.70 9.93
C LEU A 314 10.39 5.87 9.36
N TYR A 315 10.59 6.57 8.24
CA TYR A 315 11.86 6.55 7.50
C TYR A 315 13.06 6.97 8.35
N GLU A 316 12.98 8.12 9.01
CA GLU A 316 14.09 8.61 9.85
C GLU A 316 14.37 7.68 11.04
N GLY A 317 13.33 7.14 11.66
CA GLY A 317 13.49 6.16 12.74
C GLY A 317 14.18 4.87 12.28
N MET A 318 13.79 4.35 11.10
CA MET A 318 14.41 3.17 10.49
C MET A 318 15.87 3.41 10.12
N LYS A 319 16.17 4.59 9.59
CA LYS A 319 17.53 5.01 9.25
C LYS A 319 18.42 5.10 10.49
N LEU A 320 17.95 5.76 11.55
CA LEU A 320 18.68 5.88 12.82
C LEU A 320 18.88 4.53 13.52
N ALA A 321 17.92 3.62 13.40
CA ALA A 321 18.02 2.27 13.93
C ALA A 321 18.92 1.33 13.10
N GLY A 322 19.49 1.80 11.98
CA GLY A 322 20.30 0.97 11.08
C GLY A 322 19.49 -0.10 10.33
N ALA A 323 18.16 0.07 10.22
CA ALA A 323 17.28 -0.92 9.61
C ALA A 323 17.21 -0.79 8.08
N ILE A 324 17.68 0.31 7.49
CA ILE A 324 17.77 0.47 6.03
C ILE A 324 18.86 -0.45 5.51
N VAL A 325 18.52 -1.31 4.54
CA VAL A 325 19.46 -2.28 3.96
C VAL A 325 20.53 -1.54 3.15
N ASP A 326 21.76 -1.55 3.65
CA ASP A 326 22.95 -1.01 3.02
C ASP A 326 24.12 -1.98 3.28
N ASP A 327 24.04 -3.16 2.65
CA ASP A 327 24.96 -4.30 2.89
C ASP A 327 26.44 -3.94 2.56
N CYS A 328 26.71 -2.82 1.88
CA CYS A 328 28.06 -2.30 1.64
C CYS A 328 28.71 -1.72 2.91
N LYS A 329 27.95 -1.19 3.87
CA LYS A 329 28.52 -0.65 5.12
C LYS A 329 28.94 -1.75 6.11
N ASP A 330 28.18 -2.85 6.16
CA ASP A 330 28.49 -3.99 7.04
C ASP A 330 29.78 -4.71 6.64
N SER A 331 30.05 -4.75 5.33
CA SER A 331 31.26 -5.33 4.74
C SER A 331 32.54 -4.57 5.13
N LEU A 332 32.47 -3.23 5.18
CA LEU A 332 33.60 -2.37 5.52
C LEU A 332 33.93 -2.39 7.03
N GLY A 333 32.90 -2.51 7.89
CA GLY A 333 33.09 -2.67 9.34
C GLY A 333 33.71 -4.02 9.73
N ALA A 334 33.35 -5.10 9.03
CA ALA A 334 33.94 -6.42 9.23
C ALA A 334 35.41 -6.48 8.80
N LEU A 335 35.77 -5.82 7.68
CA LEU A 335 37.17 -5.70 7.23
C LEU A 335 38.02 -4.84 8.18
N ALA A 336 37.46 -3.78 8.76
CA ALA A 336 38.17 -2.92 9.71
C ALA A 336 38.48 -3.62 11.05
N ASN A 337 37.62 -4.55 11.49
CA ASN A 337 37.82 -5.32 12.73
C ASN A 337 38.67 -6.59 12.54
N GLY A 338 38.88 -7.06 11.30
CA GLY A 338 39.74 -8.21 10.99
C GLY A 338 41.25 -7.93 10.97
N VAL A 339 41.66 -6.65 10.99
CA VAL A 339 43.09 -6.24 10.84
C VAL A 339 43.78 -6.02 12.20
N LYS A 340 43.08 -6.11 13.33
CA LYS A 340 43.69 -6.03 14.67
C LYS A 340 43.64 -7.37 15.41
N ARG A 341 44.45 -8.34 15.00
CA ARG A 341 45.06 -9.39 15.87
C ARG A 341 45.84 -10.40 15.05
N LYS A 342 47.18 -10.26 15.01
CA LYS A 342 48.17 -11.33 15.28
C LYS A 342 49.56 -10.85 14.86
N GLU A 343 50.29 -10.28 15.82
CA GLU A 343 51.75 -10.38 15.86
C GLU A 343 52.12 -10.76 17.30
N SER A 344 52.47 -12.03 17.49
CA SER A 344 53.43 -12.55 18.47
C SER A 344 53.19 -14.06 18.66
N GLY A 345 54.22 -14.88 18.45
CA GLY A 345 54.26 -16.25 18.95
C GLY A 345 54.76 -17.27 17.93
N GLU A 346 56.04 -17.59 18.04
CA GLU A 346 56.80 -18.61 17.32
C GLU A 346 56.29 -20.05 17.52
N ASP A 347 56.50 -20.82 16.46
CA ASP A 347 56.90 -22.24 16.33
C ASP A 347 56.32 -23.36 17.24
N GLU A 348 55.69 -24.35 16.61
CA GLU A 348 56.21 -25.74 16.46
C GLU A 348 55.10 -26.70 15.98
N GLY A 349 55.43 -27.62 15.08
CA GLY A 349 54.68 -28.87 14.88
C GLY A 349 53.84 -28.97 13.62
N GLY A 350 54.36 -29.69 12.62
CA GLY A 350 53.77 -29.81 11.29
C GLY A 350 52.47 -30.60 11.20
N ARG A 351 51.68 -30.32 10.16
CA ARG A 351 51.14 -31.29 9.18
C ARG A 351 50.46 -30.54 8.05
N ALA A 352 51.03 -30.61 6.84
CA ALA A 352 50.43 -30.03 5.65
C ALA A 352 49.22 -30.85 5.20
N ILE A 353 48.06 -30.21 5.10
CA ILE A 353 46.95 -30.67 4.25
C ILE A 353 46.73 -29.60 3.19
N ARG A 354 47.10 -29.94 1.96
CA ARG A 354 46.86 -29.15 0.75
C ARG A 354 45.37 -29.27 0.41
N VAL A 355 44.64 -28.15 0.41
CA VAL A 355 43.39 -28.03 -0.33
C VAL A 355 43.54 -26.82 -1.26
N SER A 356 43.64 -27.12 -2.54
CA SER A 356 43.72 -26.21 -3.67
C SER A 356 42.36 -25.57 -3.93
N VAL A 357 42.29 -24.24 -3.92
CA VAL A 357 41.17 -23.47 -4.46
C VAL A 357 41.60 -22.98 -5.84
N VAL A 358 40.95 -23.51 -6.88
CA VAL A 358 41.08 -23.05 -8.26
C VAL A 358 40.14 -21.84 -8.41
N GLY A 359 40.71 -20.67 -8.66
CA GLY A 359 39.96 -19.48 -9.03
C GLY A 359 39.86 -19.40 -10.56
N GLU A 360 38.64 -19.44 -11.09
CA GLU A 360 38.35 -19.02 -12.45
C GLU A 360 37.93 -17.55 -12.45
N ALA A 361 38.81 -16.71 -13.00
CA ALA A 361 38.48 -15.37 -13.46
C ALA A 361 38.15 -15.47 -14.96
N SER A 362 36.91 -15.18 -15.35
CA SER A 362 36.53 -15.02 -16.76
C SER A 362 36.73 -13.57 -17.20
N VAL A 363 37.68 -13.42 -18.11
CA VAL A 363 38.02 -12.20 -18.84
C VAL A 363 37.03 -12.06 -20.02
N LEU A 364 36.42 -10.88 -20.19
CA LEU A 364 35.75 -10.49 -21.42
C LEU A 364 36.79 -9.88 -22.39
N PRO A 365 36.82 -10.28 -23.68
CA PRO A 365 37.50 -9.49 -24.70
C PRO A 365 36.52 -8.56 -25.42
N SER A 366 37.02 -7.35 -25.64
CA SER A 366 36.47 -6.29 -26.47
C SER A 366 36.69 -6.53 -27.98
N THR A 367 35.90 -5.80 -28.76
CA THR A 367 36.06 -5.40 -30.17
C THR A 367 35.58 -6.37 -31.26
N LEU A 368 34.69 -5.86 -32.12
CA LEU A 368 34.87 -5.90 -33.57
C LEU A 368 34.04 -4.79 -34.24
N SER A 369 34.65 -4.24 -35.29
CA SER A 369 34.32 -3.05 -36.07
C SER A 369 33.61 -3.42 -37.38
N SER A 370 32.71 -2.52 -37.82
CA SER A 370 32.39 -2.09 -39.20
C SER A 370 32.02 -3.08 -40.33
N SER A 371 30.96 -2.65 -41.04
CA SER A 371 30.67 -2.69 -42.49
C SER A 371 30.29 -4.02 -43.17
N ALA A 372 29.00 -4.13 -43.54
CA ALA A 372 28.52 -4.05 -44.93
C ALA A 372 27.05 -3.60 -44.93
#